data_AF-A0A3D2IE72-F1
#
_entry.id   AF-A0A3D2IE72-F1
#
_cell.length_a   1.000
_cell.length_b   1.000
_cell.length_c   1.000
_cell.angle_alpha   90.00
_cell.angle_beta   90.00
_cell.angle_gamma   90.00
#
_symmetry.space_group_name_H-M   'P 1'
#
loop_
_entity.id
_entity.type
_entity.pdbx_description
1 polymer ?
#
loop_
_entity_poly.entity_id
_entity_poly.type
_entity_poly.pdbx_seq_one_letter_code
_entity_poly.pdbx_strand_id
1 'polypeptide(L)' 'NAMPQWAGSCWYYLRYISPDFDGGPVDPDYEKYWMPVDLYIGGAEHAVLHLLYARFWHKVLFDCGILSTKEPFQ' A
#
# COMPACT_ATOMS: atom_id res chain seq x y z
N ASN A 1 -24.22 2.74 -5.53
CA ASN A 1 -22.97 3.45 -5.19
C ASN A 1 -21.79 2.53 -5.47
N ALA A 2 -20.73 3.06 -6.08
CA ALA A 2 -19.48 2.34 -6.34
C ALA A 2 -18.36 2.95 -5.49
N MET A 3 -17.30 2.18 -5.22
CA MET A 3 -16.15 2.73 -4.52
C MET A 3 -15.45 3.80 -5.38
N PRO A 4 -14.96 4.89 -4.76
CA PRO A 4 -14.23 5.93 -5.45
C PRO A 4 -12.88 5.43 -5.96
N GLN A 5 -12.32 6.10 -6.98
CA GLN A 5 -11.10 5.69 -7.67
C GLN A 5 -9.88 5.51 -6.73
N TRP A 6 -9.82 6.26 -5.62
CA TRP A 6 -8.74 6.13 -4.65
C TRP A 6 -8.74 4.78 -3.92
N ALA A 7 -9.85 4.03 -3.92
CA ALA A 7 -9.90 2.71 -3.28
C ALA A 7 -8.88 1.71 -3.88
N GLY A 8 -8.54 1.86 -5.17
CA GLY A 8 -7.47 1.08 -5.80
C GLY A 8 -6.08 1.72 -5.65
N SER A 9 -5.99 3.05 -5.75
CA SER A 9 -4.68 3.72 -5.76
C SER A 9 -3.98 3.74 -4.40
N CYS A 10 -4.65 3.43 -3.29
CA CYS A 10 -4.03 3.56 -1.96
C CYS A 10 -3.17 2.36 -1.54
N TRP A 11 -3.19 1.25 -2.28
CA TRP A 11 -2.49 0.02 -1.89
C TRP A 11 -1.86 -0.72 -3.07
N TYR A 12 -1.90 -0.17 -4.28
CA TYR A 12 -1.40 -0.84 -5.49
C TYR A 12 0.08 -1.26 -5.39
N TYR A 13 0.90 -0.53 -4.62
CA TYR A 13 2.32 -0.84 -4.46
C TYR A 13 2.54 -2.21 -3.82
N LEU A 14 1.63 -2.65 -2.93
CA LEU A 14 1.62 -4.00 -2.37
C LEU A 14 1.24 -5.05 -3.43
N ARG A 15 0.32 -4.69 -4.34
CA ARG A 15 -0.10 -5.63 -5.38
C ARG A 15 0.97 -5.81 -6.46
N TYR A 16 1.77 -4.79 -6.75
CA TYR A 16 2.84 -4.90 -7.74
C TYR A 16 3.90 -5.95 -7.38
N ILE A 17 4.17 -6.15 -6.10
CA ILE A 17 5.14 -7.16 -5.65
C ILE A 17 4.58 -8.57 -5.64
N SER A 18 3.25 -8.75 -5.73
CA SER A 18 2.57 -10.06 -5.68
C SER A 18 1.27 -10.10 -6.54
N PRO A 19 1.37 -9.87 -7.86
CA PRO A 19 0.21 -9.62 -8.72
C PRO A 19 -0.72 -10.82 -8.90
N ASP A 20 -0.23 -12.04 -8.71
CA ASP A 20 -0.97 -13.29 -8.92
C ASP A 20 -1.32 -13.99 -7.58
N PHE A 21 -1.09 -13.33 -6.45
CA PHE A 21 -1.37 -13.92 -5.14
C PHE A 21 -2.88 -13.86 -4.81
N ASP A 22 -3.51 -15.01 -4.58
CA ASP A 22 -4.95 -15.08 -4.30
C ASP A 22 -5.28 -15.24 -2.80
N GLY A 23 -4.26 -15.38 -1.94
CA GLY A 23 -4.43 -15.60 -0.49
C GLY A 23 -4.69 -14.34 0.34
N GLY A 24 -4.71 -13.16 -0.29
CA GLY A 24 -4.87 -11.89 0.40
C GLY A 24 -4.34 -10.69 -0.41
N PRO A 25 -4.12 -9.53 0.25
CA PRO A 25 -3.65 -8.32 -0.43
C PRO A 25 -2.24 -8.46 -1.02
N VAL A 26 -1.36 -9.21 -0.33
CA VAL A 26 0.05 -9.40 -0.67
C VAL A 26 0.56 -10.73 -0.12
N ASP A 27 1.49 -11.36 -0.84
CA ASP A 27 2.24 -12.52 -0.31
C ASP A 27 3.16 -12.06 0.85
N PRO A 28 3.06 -12.63 2.06
CA PRO A 28 3.85 -12.21 3.21
C PRO A 28 5.37 -12.30 3.02
N ASP A 29 5.86 -13.22 2.18
CA ASP A 29 7.29 -13.36 1.94
C ASP A 29 7.80 -12.29 0.99
N TYR A 30 6.98 -11.91 0.00
CA TYR A 30 7.30 -10.79 -0.89
C TYR A 30 7.16 -9.44 -0.20
N GLU A 31 6.17 -9.29 0.69
CA GLU A 31 6.02 -8.10 1.52
C GLU A 31 7.30 -7.81 2.31
N LYS A 32 7.80 -8.78 3.06
CA LYS A 32 9.02 -8.63 3.87
C LYS A 32 10.28 -8.35 3.04
N TYR A 33 10.32 -8.83 1.80
CA TYR A 33 11.48 -8.64 0.94
C TYR A 33 11.51 -7.25 0.28
N TRP A 34 10.36 -6.77 -0.20
CA TRP A 34 10.29 -5.55 -1.00
C TRP A 34 9.87 -4.29 -0.23
N MET A 35 9.23 -4.43 0.94
CA MET A 35 8.74 -3.29 1.71
C MET A 35 9.73 -2.87 2.82
N PRO A 36 9.77 -1.57 3.16
CA PRO A 36 8.99 -0.46 2.58
C PRO A 36 9.55 0.04 1.24
N VAL A 37 8.80 0.89 0.53
CA VAL A 37 9.31 1.53 -0.70
C VAL A 37 10.38 2.55 -0.33
N ASP A 38 11.60 2.38 -0.87
CA ASP A 38 12.75 3.24 -0.58
C ASP A 38 12.64 4.66 -1.16
N LEU A 39 12.11 4.78 -2.38
CA LEU A 39 11.97 6.06 -3.06
C LEU A 39 10.64 6.13 -3.80
N TYR A 40 9.74 6.99 -3.31
CA TYR A 40 8.46 7.26 -3.94
C TYR A 40 8.45 8.63 -4.61
N ILE A 41 8.35 8.66 -5.94
CA ILE A 41 8.34 9.91 -6.72
C ILE A 41 6.91 10.22 -7.17
N GLY A 42 6.42 11.40 -6.82
CA GLY A 42 5.12 11.91 -7.24
C GLY A 42 5.04 13.44 -7.11
N GLY A 43 4.08 14.05 -7.78
CA GLY A 43 3.87 15.50 -7.70
C GLY A 43 3.21 15.94 -6.39
N ALA A 44 3.47 17.19 -5.99
CA ALA A 44 2.99 17.76 -4.73
C ALA A 44 1.44 17.82 -4.64
N GLU A 45 0.76 17.80 -5.78
CA GLU A 45 -0.71 17.70 -5.88
C GLU A 45 -1.28 16.46 -5.19
N HIS A 46 -0.46 15.43 -4.97
CA HIS A 46 -0.87 14.17 -4.32
C HIS A 46 -0.65 14.15 -2.80
N ALA A 47 -0.12 15.21 -2.20
CA ALA A 47 0.28 15.23 -0.80
C ALA A 47 -0.87 15.05 0.20
N VAL A 48 -2.04 15.64 -0.08
CA VAL A 48 -3.16 15.70 0.90
C VAL A 48 -4.22 14.61 0.64
N LEU A 49 -4.22 14.00 -0.55
CA LEU A 49 -5.14 12.92 -0.90
C LEU A 49 -4.42 11.58 -0.93
N HIS A 50 -3.77 11.26 -2.05
CA HIS A 50 -3.18 9.94 -2.28
C HIS A 50 -2.20 9.53 -1.19
N LEU A 51 -1.24 10.40 -0.83
CA LEU A 51 -0.26 10.06 0.21
C LEU A 51 -0.90 9.86 1.58
N LEU A 52 -1.94 10.64 1.91
CA LEU A 52 -2.67 10.48 3.16
C LEU A 52 -3.43 9.14 3.20
N TYR A 53 -4.18 8.83 2.13
CA TYR A 53 -4.96 7.59 2.07
C TYR A 53 -4.09 6.34 1.94
N ALA A 54 -2.95 6.42 1.24
CA ALA A 54 -2.01 5.31 1.15
C ALA A 54 -1.43 4.96 2.53
N ARG A 55 -1.06 5.98 3.33
CA ARG A 55 -0.59 5.78 4.71
C ARG A 55 -1.69 5.26 5.63
N PHE A 56 -2.93 5.72 5.45
CA PHE A 56 -4.08 5.24 6.21
C PHE A 56 -4.32 3.75 5.96
N TRP A 57 -4.44 3.34 4.70
CA TRP A 57 -4.68 1.93 4.35
C TRP A 57 -3.52 1.02 4.76
N HIS A 58 -2.27 1.49 4.63
CA HIS A 58 -1.12 0.73 5.11
C HIS A 58 -1.20 0.45 6.61
N LYS A 59 -1.62 1.44 7.42
CA LYS A 59 -1.81 1.26 8.87
C LYS A 59 -2.93 0.30 9.20
N VAL A 60 -4.06 0.39 8.49
CA VAL A 60 -5.16 -0.58 8.65
C VAL A 60 -4.66 -1.99 8.40
N LEU A 61 -3.90 -2.23 7.32
CA LEU A 61 -3.36 -3.55 7.02
C LEU A 61 -2.27 -4.01 8.00
N PHE A 62 -1.46 -3.08 8.52
CA PHE A 62 -0.51 -3.35 9.60
C PHE A 62 -1.23 -3.75 10.90
N ASP A 63 -2.26 -3.01 11.31
CA ASP A 63 -3.05 -3.30 12.50
C ASP A 63 -3.81 -4.64 12.38
N CYS A 64 -4.17 -5.05 11.15
CA CYS A 64 -4.71 -6.39 10.85
C CYS A 64 -3.64 -7.51 10.84
N GLY A 65 -2.36 -7.19 11.03
CA GLY A 65 -1.26 -8.16 11.03
C GLY A 65 -0.87 -8.68 9.65
N ILE A 66 -1.29 -8.01 8.57
CA ILE A 66 -0.99 -8.40 7.19
C ILE A 66 0.38 -7.87 6.75
N LEU A 67 0.76 -6.68 7.22
CA LEU A 67 2.02 -6.03 6.88
C LEU A 67 2.96 -5.99 8.08
N SER A 68 4.26 -6.02 7.79
CA SER A 68 5.32 -5.97 8.81
C SER A 68 5.77 -4.55 9.13
N THR A 69 5.52 -3.58 8.24
CA THR A 69 5.90 -2.17 8.41
C THR A 69 4.72 -1.26 8.69
N LYS A 70 4.96 -0.13 9.39
CA LYS A 70 3.92 0.86 9.75
C LYS A 70 3.70 1.97 8.73
N GLU A 71 4.67 2.20 7.85
CA GLU A 71 4.62 3.22 6.81
C GLU A 71 5.01 2.59 5.46
N PRO A 72 4.32 2.96 4.37
CA PRO A 72 4.57 2.38 3.05
C PRO A 72 5.81 2.95 2.34
N PHE A 73 6.20 4.18 2.66
CA PHE A 73 7.24 4.94 1.97
C PHE A 73 8.24 5.48 3.02
N GLN A 74 9.54 5.42 2.74
CA GLN A 74 10.60 6.01 3.58
C GLN A 74 10.78 7.51 3.37
#